data_AF-A0A8T6V1U4-F1
#
_entry.id   AF-A0A8T6V1U4-F1
#
_cell.length_a   1.000
_cell.length_b   1.000
_cell.length_c   1.000
_cell.angle_alpha   90.00
_cell.angle_beta   90.00
_cell.angle_gamma   90.00
#
_symmetry.space_group_name_H-M   'P 1'
#
loop_
_entity.id
_entity.type
_entity.pdbx_description
1 polymer ?
#
loop_
_entity_poly.entity_id
_entity_poly.type
_entity_poly.pdbx_seq_one_letter_code
_entity_poly.pdbx_strand_id
1 'polypeptide(L)'
;LIAGMLSSMTQVIGSVSLVLGGVLADRFNKASVAAISYVGTAIFTIIVALSFFPSNFLIPFLLFLGFAQYFGGPAMHALTQSVSMESARGRATGLEFSFLALGGVGASLLTGYLTDVYNMTFAFLVSSMFIFLAGLTILIIKKEGA
;
A
#
# COMPACT_ATOMS: atom_id res chain seq x y z
N LEU A 1 -15.92 -18.75 -1.24
CA LEU A 1 -14.76 -19.66 -1.34
C LEU A 1 -13.67 -19.11 -2.27
N ILE A 2 -13.99 -18.81 -3.53
CA ILE A 2 -13.03 -18.28 -4.53
C ILE A 2 -12.42 -16.92 -4.10
N ALA A 3 -13.23 -15.95 -3.67
CA ALA A 3 -12.74 -14.65 -3.21
C ALA A 3 -11.80 -14.75 -1.99
N GLY A 4 -12.08 -15.70 -1.08
CA GLY A 4 -11.23 -15.96 0.09
C GLY A 4 -9.87 -16.54 -0.31
N MET A 5 -9.85 -17.49 -1.26
CA MET A 5 -8.60 -18.04 -1.79
C MET A 5 -7.76 -16.96 -2.49
N LEU A 6 -8.37 -16.11 -3.31
CA LEU A 6 -7.68 -15.00 -3.97
C LEU A 6 -7.07 -14.04 -2.95
N SER A 7 -7.83 -13.67 -1.92
CA SER A 7 -7.34 -12.79 -0.85
C SER A 7 -6.15 -13.41 -0.10
N SER A 8 -6.22 -14.69 0.25
CA SER A 8 -5.11 -15.40 0.89
C SER A 8 -3.87 -15.46 -0.01
N MET A 9 -4.03 -15.69 -1.31
CA MET A 9 -2.91 -15.68 -2.26
C MET A 9 -2.24 -14.31 -2.33
N THR A 10 -3.02 -13.23 -2.32
CA THR A 10 -2.46 -11.86 -2.27
C THR A 10 -1.68 -11.58 -0.98
N GLN A 11 -2.07 -12.15 0.15
CA GLN A 11 -1.32 -12.02 1.41
C GLN A 11 -0.03 -12.85 1.42
N VAL A 12 -0.05 -14.05 0.85
CA VAL A 12 1.15 -14.91 0.74
C VAL A 12 2.20 -14.23 -0.15
N ILE A 13 1.80 -13.76 -1.34
CA ILE A 13 2.73 -13.04 -2.21
C ILE A 13 3.18 -11.72 -1.56
N GLY A 14 2.28 -11.05 -0.84
CA GLY A 14 2.59 -9.87 -0.04
C GLY A 14 3.70 -10.12 0.98
N SER A 15 3.63 -11.23 1.71
CA SER A 15 4.65 -11.62 2.68
C SER A 15 6.04 -11.83 2.06
N VAL A 16 6.11 -12.44 0.87
CA VAL A 16 7.37 -12.56 0.11
C VAL A 16 7.88 -11.19 -0.30
N SER A 17 6.97 -10.30 -0.69
CA SER A 17 7.27 -8.93 -1.13
C SER A 17 7.82 -8.08 0.01
N LEU A 18 7.42 -8.32 1.27
CA LEU A 18 8.02 -7.67 2.44
C LEU A 18 9.52 -7.97 2.53
N VAL A 19 9.93 -9.22 2.33
CA VAL A 19 11.35 -9.60 2.41
C VAL A 19 12.15 -8.92 1.29
N LEU A 20 11.65 -8.99 0.06
CA LEU A 20 12.30 -8.37 -1.10
C LEU A 20 12.36 -6.84 -0.99
N GLY A 21 11.26 -6.23 -0.54
CA GLY A 21 11.16 -4.79 -0.29
C GLY A 21 12.13 -4.31 0.78
N GLY A 22 12.32 -5.09 1.85
CA GLY A 22 13.33 -4.82 2.88
C GLY A 22 14.75 -4.83 2.34
N VAL A 23 15.13 -5.91 1.63
CA VAL A 23 16.47 -6.01 1.00
C VAL A 23 16.73 -4.87 0.02
N LEU A 24 15.71 -4.46 -0.74
CA LEU A 24 15.85 -3.34 -1.68
C LEU A 24 15.93 -2.00 -0.94
N ALA A 25 15.19 -1.81 0.14
CA ALA A 25 15.22 -0.61 0.98
C ALA A 25 16.55 -0.41 1.72
N ASP A 26 17.32 -1.49 1.93
CA ASP A 26 18.67 -1.42 2.49
C ASP A 26 19.71 -0.98 1.46
N ARG A 27 19.49 -1.29 0.18
CA ARG A 27 20.40 -0.96 -0.93
C ARG A 27 20.09 0.38 -1.59
N PHE A 28 18.83 0.80 -1.57
CA PHE A 28 18.34 2.01 -2.22
C PHE A 28 17.78 3.00 -1.20
N ASN A 29 17.42 4.20 -1.67
CA ASN A 29 16.80 5.20 -0.82
C ASN A 29 15.40 4.74 -0.36
N LYS A 30 15.23 4.56 0.95
CA LYS A 30 14.00 4.06 1.61
C LYS A 30 12.74 4.81 1.17
N ALA A 31 12.78 6.15 1.13
CA ALA A 31 11.64 6.96 0.70
C ALA A 31 11.26 6.72 -0.76
N SER A 32 12.24 6.46 -1.63
CA SER A 32 11.99 6.16 -3.04
C SER A 32 11.37 4.78 -3.22
N VAL A 33 11.87 3.78 -2.50
CA VAL A 33 11.33 2.40 -2.51
C VAL A 33 9.89 2.40 -2.01
N ALA A 34 9.61 3.10 -0.91
CA ALA A 34 8.25 3.27 -0.39
C ALA A 34 7.35 3.96 -1.43
N ALA A 35 7.75 5.13 -1.95
CA ALA A 35 6.96 5.88 -2.91
C ALA A 35 6.63 5.09 -4.19
N ILE A 36 7.60 4.36 -4.76
CA ILE A 36 7.40 3.52 -5.95
C ILE A 36 6.36 2.43 -5.66
N SER A 37 6.41 1.82 -4.47
CA SER A 37 5.40 0.84 -4.04
C SER A 37 4.02 1.46 -3.97
N TYR A 38 3.84 2.58 -3.24
CA TYR A 38 2.53 3.23 -3.13
C TYR A 38 1.98 3.69 -4.48
N VAL A 39 2.79 4.35 -5.31
CA VAL A 39 2.38 4.78 -6.65
C VAL A 39 2.05 3.57 -7.53
N GLY A 40 2.86 2.50 -7.47
CA GLY A 40 2.60 1.25 -8.17
C GLY A 40 1.26 0.64 -7.75
N THR A 41 0.99 0.54 -6.44
CA THR A 41 -0.29 0.04 -5.91
C THR A 41 -1.46 0.89 -6.38
N ALA A 42 -1.33 2.21 -6.40
CA ALA A 42 -2.39 3.09 -6.91
C ALA A 42 -2.67 2.81 -8.40
N ILE A 43 -1.64 2.71 -9.23
CA ILE A 43 -1.77 2.39 -10.66
C ILE A 43 -2.46 1.03 -10.85
N PHE A 44 -2.00 -0.01 -10.16
CA PHE A 44 -2.61 -1.34 -10.27
C PHE A 44 -4.06 -1.34 -9.78
N THR A 45 -4.38 -0.58 -8.73
CA THR A 45 -5.76 -0.43 -8.23
C THR A 45 -6.66 0.25 -9.25
N ILE A 46 -6.18 1.31 -9.94
CA ILE A 46 -6.91 1.97 -11.03
C ILE A 46 -7.17 0.99 -12.18
N ILE A 47 -6.16 0.21 -12.57
CA ILE A 47 -6.32 -0.77 -13.64
C ILE A 47 -7.39 -1.80 -13.24
N VAL A 48 -7.36 -2.31 -12.00
CA VAL A 48 -8.41 -3.22 -11.47
C VAL A 48 -9.79 -2.57 -11.44
N ALA A 49 -9.88 -1.29 -11.14
CA ALA A 49 -11.16 -0.58 -11.10
C ALA A 49 -11.80 -0.40 -12.50
N LEU A 50 -10.97 -0.12 -13.51
CA LEU A 50 -11.41 0.24 -14.86
C LEU A 50 -11.45 -0.93 -15.84
N SER A 51 -10.71 -2.01 -15.57
CA SER A 51 -10.52 -3.09 -16.54
C SER A 51 -11.48 -4.25 -16.28
N PHE A 52 -12.17 -4.67 -17.34
CA PHE A 52 -12.81 -5.98 -17.37
C PHE A 52 -11.75 -7.02 -17.76
N PHE A 53 -11.10 -7.61 -16.75
CA PHE A 53 -10.13 -8.66 -17.00
C PHE A 53 -10.80 -9.94 -17.50
N PRO A 54 -10.32 -10.56 -18.60
CA PRO A 54 -10.58 -11.96 -18.86
C PRO A 54 -10.13 -12.79 -17.65
N SER A 55 -10.85 -13.86 -17.30
CA SER A 55 -10.57 -14.70 -16.12
C SER A 55 -9.09 -15.09 -15.95
N ASN A 56 -8.37 -15.25 -17.07
CA ASN A 56 -6.99 -15.69 -17.11
C ASN A 56 -5.97 -14.61 -16.66
N PHE A 57 -6.33 -13.33 -16.75
CA PHE A 57 -5.44 -12.22 -16.39
C PHE A 57 -5.70 -11.65 -14.99
N LEU A 58 -6.88 -11.92 -14.42
CA LEU A 58 -7.27 -11.42 -13.11
C LEU A 58 -6.33 -11.91 -11.99
N ILE A 59 -5.98 -13.21 -12.00
CA ILE A 59 -5.12 -13.81 -10.95
C ILE A 59 -3.71 -13.21 -10.97
N PRO A 60 -2.97 -13.20 -12.10
CA PRO A 60 -1.68 -12.53 -12.17
C PRO A 60 -1.73 -11.05 -11.73
N PHE A 61 -2.77 -10.31 -12.13
CA PHE A 61 -2.92 -8.90 -11.74
C PHE A 61 -3.11 -8.71 -10.23
N LEU A 62 -3.95 -9.55 -9.60
CA LEU A 62 -4.15 -9.49 -8.15
C LEU A 62 -2.85 -9.85 -7.41
N LEU A 63 -2.05 -10.79 -7.93
CA LEU A 63 -0.75 -11.10 -7.36
C LEU A 63 0.22 -9.93 -7.47
N PHE A 64 0.27 -9.23 -8.60
CA PHE A 64 1.07 -8.00 -8.75
C PHE A 64 0.58 -6.86 -7.87
N LEU A 65 -0.73 -6.71 -7.71
CA LEU A 65 -1.31 -5.73 -6.79
C LEU A 65 -0.89 -6.01 -5.35
N GLY A 66 -1.01 -7.28 -4.90
CA GLY A 66 -0.53 -7.72 -3.60
C GLY A 66 0.98 -7.48 -3.45
N PHE A 67 1.76 -7.82 -4.46
CA PHE A 67 3.20 -7.56 -4.46
C PHE A 67 3.50 -6.07 -4.23
N ALA A 68 2.94 -5.20 -5.07
CA ALA A 68 3.16 -3.76 -5.00
C ALA A 68 2.72 -3.19 -3.65
N GLN A 69 1.58 -3.64 -3.11
CA GLN A 69 1.02 -3.17 -1.84
C GLN A 69 1.94 -3.41 -0.65
N TYR A 70 2.54 -4.60 -0.55
CA TYR A 70 3.37 -4.95 0.60
C TYR A 70 4.85 -4.57 0.42
N PHE A 71 5.31 -4.37 -0.82
CA PHE A 71 6.72 -4.09 -1.12
C PHE A 71 7.30 -2.89 -0.37
N GLY A 72 6.55 -1.80 -0.23
CA GLY A 72 7.02 -0.55 0.38
C GLY A 72 6.95 -0.53 1.90
N GLY A 73 6.26 -1.48 2.53
CA GLY A 73 6.01 -1.51 3.98
C GLY A 73 7.29 -1.43 4.83
N PRO A 74 8.29 -2.28 4.60
CA PRO A 74 9.55 -2.24 5.36
C PRO A 74 10.33 -0.94 5.15
N ALA A 75 10.31 -0.39 3.93
CA ALA A 75 10.98 0.85 3.59
C ALA A 75 10.35 2.04 4.35
N MET A 76 9.02 2.08 4.43
CA MET A 76 8.28 3.09 5.18
C MET A 76 8.53 2.97 6.68
N HIS A 77 8.46 1.76 7.23
CA HIS A 77 8.73 1.53 8.65
C HIS A 77 10.17 1.94 9.02
N ALA A 78 11.15 1.54 8.21
CA ALA A 78 12.54 1.94 8.41
C ALA A 78 12.76 3.46 8.26
N LEU A 79 12.01 4.12 7.37
CA LEU A 79 12.05 5.58 7.23
C LEU A 79 11.54 6.25 8.51
N THR A 80 10.39 5.81 9.03
CA THR A 80 9.82 6.29 10.32
C THR A 80 10.82 6.14 11.46
N GLN A 81 11.50 4.99 11.55
CA GLN A 81 12.51 4.76 12.59
C GLN A 81 13.77 5.62 12.41
N SER A 82 14.14 5.95 11.18
CA SER A 82 15.33 6.76 10.88
C SER A 82 15.18 8.23 11.26
N VAL A 83 13.96 8.77 11.19
CA VAL A 83 13.65 10.17 11.56
C VAL A 83 13.26 10.31 13.04
N SER A 84 13.01 9.18 13.72
CA SER A 84 12.63 9.16 15.13
C SER A 84 13.85 9.21 16.05
N MET A 85 13.75 10.01 17.11
CA MET A 85 14.74 9.98 18.21
C MET A 85 14.78 8.59 18.84
N GLU A 86 15.96 8.13 19.26
CA GLU A 86 16.16 6.78 19.81
C GLU A 86 15.22 6.49 20.99
N SER A 87 15.05 7.45 21.90
CA SER A 87 14.14 7.35 23.06
C SER A 87 12.65 7.34 22.69
N ALA A 88 12.30 7.76 21.47
CA ALA A 88 10.93 7.89 20.99
C ALA A 88 10.54 6.83 19.94
N ARG A 89 11.48 5.97 19.50
CA ARG A 89 11.25 4.95 18.47
C ARG A 89 10.05 4.04 18.77
N GLY A 90 9.91 3.58 20.02
CA GLY A 90 8.76 2.77 20.44
C GLY A 90 7.43 3.52 20.34
N ARG A 91 7.42 4.83 20.65
CA ARG A 91 6.22 5.69 20.48
C ARG A 91 5.91 5.94 19.02
N ALA A 92 6.92 6.14 18.18
CA ALA A 92 6.77 6.30 16.74
C ALA A 92 6.14 5.05 16.11
N THR A 93 6.64 3.86 16.45
CA THR A 93 6.04 2.58 16.04
C THR A 93 4.60 2.43 16.54
N GLY A 94 4.35 2.78 17.81
CA GLY A 94 2.99 2.75 18.38
C GLY A 94 2.02 3.66 17.62
N LEU A 95 2.45 4.88 17.27
CA LEU A 95 1.66 5.79 16.45
C LEU A 95 1.43 5.25 15.04
N GLU A 96 2.47 4.71 14.40
CA GLU A 96 2.38 4.12 13.06
C GLU A 96 1.32 3.01 13.01
N PHE A 97 1.35 2.05 13.93
CA PHE A 97 0.35 0.99 14.00
C PHE A 97 -1.04 1.50 14.41
N SER A 98 -1.11 2.54 15.24
CA SER A 98 -2.40 3.18 15.59
C SER A 98 -3.05 3.81 14.36
N PHE A 99 -2.29 4.56 13.56
CA PHE A 99 -2.77 5.13 12.30
C PHE A 99 -3.07 4.05 11.25
N LEU A 100 -2.31 2.95 11.22
CA LEU A 100 -2.62 1.81 10.36
C LEU A 100 -3.99 1.22 10.72
N ALA A 101 -4.26 1.00 12.01
CA ALA A 101 -5.53 0.46 12.47
C ALA A 101 -6.70 1.43 12.23
N LEU A 102 -6.53 2.70 12.58
CA LEU A 102 -7.52 3.76 12.34
C LEU A 102 -7.80 3.93 10.84
N GLY A 103 -6.75 3.92 10.02
CA GLY A 103 -6.85 3.97 8.57
C GLY A 103 -7.60 2.75 8.02
N GLY A 104 -7.34 1.55 8.55
CA GLY A 104 -8.07 0.34 8.17
C GLY A 104 -9.57 0.46 8.44
N VAL A 105 -9.96 0.88 9.65
CA VAL A 105 -11.38 1.09 10.01
C VAL A 105 -12.02 2.17 9.13
N GLY A 106 -11.36 3.33 9.01
CA GLY A 106 -11.85 4.44 8.20
C GLY A 106 -11.99 4.08 6.72
N ALA A 107 -11.00 3.38 6.16
CA ALA A 107 -11.02 2.93 4.78
C ALA A 107 -12.12 1.90 4.53
N SER A 108 -12.36 0.94 5.45
CA SER A 108 -13.45 -0.03 5.31
C SER A 108 -14.81 0.64 5.32
N LEU A 109 -15.05 1.57 6.25
CA LEU A 109 -16.32 2.32 6.33
C LEU A 109 -16.54 3.19 5.09
N LEU A 110 -15.51 3.94 4.67
CA LEU A 110 -15.58 4.79 3.49
C LEU A 110 -15.81 3.97 2.22
N THR A 111 -15.08 2.88 2.04
CA THR A 111 -15.20 2.00 0.85
C THR A 111 -16.59 1.37 0.79
N GLY A 112 -17.12 0.90 1.93
CA GLY A 112 -18.48 0.35 2.01
C GLY A 112 -19.53 1.39 1.62
N TYR A 113 -19.49 2.57 2.25
CA TYR A 113 -20.40 3.67 1.95
C TYR A 113 -20.36 4.10 0.49
N LEU A 114 -19.16 4.25 -0.09
CA LEU A 114 -19.00 4.63 -1.50
C LEU A 114 -19.51 3.54 -2.46
N THR A 115 -19.37 2.28 -2.08
CA THR A 115 -19.88 1.15 -2.86
C THR A 115 -21.42 1.14 -2.87
N ASP A 116 -22.04 1.41 -1.72
CA ASP A 116 -23.50 1.45 -1.58
C ASP A 116 -24.15 2.64 -2.31
N VAL A 117 -23.51 3.81 -2.27
CA VAL A 117 -24.06 5.05 -2.86
C VAL A 117 -23.75 5.18 -4.35
N TYR A 118 -22.56 4.79 -4.78
CA TYR A 118 -22.10 4.97 -6.16
C TYR A 118 -21.95 3.63 -6.89
N ASN A 119 -20.84 2.94 -6.66
CA ASN A 119 -20.52 1.59 -7.13
C ASN A 119 -19.09 1.23 -6.69
N MET A 120 -18.76 -0.04 -6.88
CA MET A 120 -17.45 -0.61 -6.50
C MET A 120 -16.28 0.02 -7.28
N THR A 121 -16.46 0.36 -8.57
CA THR A 121 -15.43 1.04 -9.37
C THR A 121 -15.08 2.41 -8.78
N PHE A 122 -16.08 3.20 -8.40
CA PHE A 122 -15.87 4.51 -7.79
C PHE A 122 -15.13 4.39 -6.45
N ALA A 123 -15.49 3.41 -5.62
CA ALA A 123 -14.81 3.16 -4.34
C ALA A 123 -13.31 2.80 -4.52
N PHE A 124 -12.97 1.97 -5.52
CA PHE A 124 -11.58 1.66 -5.85
C PHE A 124 -10.81 2.87 -6.39
N LEU A 125 -11.44 3.70 -7.24
CA LEU A 125 -10.81 4.92 -7.75
C LEU A 125 -10.48 5.91 -6.62
N VAL A 126 -11.43 6.13 -5.69
CA VAL A 126 -11.18 6.98 -4.52
C VAL A 126 -10.06 6.42 -3.65
N SER A 127 -10.06 5.10 -3.40
CA SER A 127 -8.98 4.43 -2.65
C SER A 127 -7.61 4.61 -3.33
N SER A 128 -7.56 4.45 -4.66
CA SER A 128 -6.33 4.62 -5.44
C SER A 128 -5.79 6.06 -5.38
N MET A 129 -6.68 7.07 -5.32
CA MET A 129 -6.27 8.47 -5.16
C MET A 129 -5.58 8.71 -3.82
N PHE A 130 -6.12 8.18 -2.71
CA PHE A 130 -5.47 8.31 -1.40
C PHE A 130 -4.09 7.64 -1.38
N ILE A 131 -3.98 6.44 -1.96
CA ILE A 131 -2.71 5.70 -2.06
C ILE A 131 -1.70 6.48 -2.91
N PHE A 132 -2.14 7.05 -4.03
CA PHE A 132 -1.29 7.86 -4.91
C PHE A 132 -0.78 9.13 -4.19
N LEU A 133 -1.67 9.84 -3.50
CA LEU A 133 -1.32 11.03 -2.73
C LEU A 133 -0.33 10.71 -1.60
N ALA A 134 -0.48 9.56 -0.93
CA ALA A 134 0.50 9.10 0.05
C ALA A 134 1.88 8.89 -0.57
N GLY A 135 1.95 8.19 -1.71
CA GLY A 135 3.21 8.00 -2.46
C GLY A 135 3.85 9.31 -2.90
N LEU A 136 3.04 10.26 -3.40
CA LEU A 136 3.50 11.58 -3.81
C LEU A 136 4.04 12.40 -2.61
N THR A 137 3.34 12.35 -1.48
CA THR A 137 3.75 13.05 -0.25
C THR A 137 5.13 12.56 0.23
N ILE A 138 5.39 11.25 0.15
CA ILE A 138 6.70 10.67 0.49
C ILE A 138 7.80 11.22 -0.44
N LEU A 139 7.53 11.39 -1.74
CA LEU A 139 8.48 11.96 -2.69
C LEU A 139 8.76 13.44 -2.44
N ILE A 140 7.73 14.21 -2.05
CA ILE A 140 7.87 15.65 -1.74
C ILE A 140 8.74 15.81 -0.49
N ILE A 141 8.43 15.08 0.59
CA ILE A 141 9.21 15.14 1.85
C ILE A 141 10.66 14.73 1.60
N LYS A 142 10.90 13.72 0.77
CA LYS A 142 12.26 13.33 0.38
C LYS A 142 13.04 14.48 -0.28
N LYS A 143 12.38 15.30 -1.09
CA LYS A 143 13.02 16.42 -1.80
C LYS A 143 13.41 17.56 -0.85
N GLU A 144 12.67 17.76 0.23
CA GLU A 144 12.94 18.82 1.21
C GLU A 144 14.04 18.44 2.22
N GLY A 145 14.27 17.14 2.44
CA GLY A 145 15.28 16.62 3.36
C GLY A 145 16.63 16.21 2.74
N ALA A 146 16.87 16.53 1.47
CA ALA A 146 18.12 16.25 0.74
C ALA A 146 18.78 17.55 0.28
#